data_AF-A0A366ZK02-F1
#
_entry.id   AF-A0A366ZK02-F1
#
_cell.length_a   1.000
_cell.length_b   1.000
_cell.length_c   1.000
_cell.angle_alpha   90.00
_cell.angle_beta   90.00
_cell.angle_gamma   90.00
#
_symmetry.space_group_name_H-M   'P 1'
#
loop_
_entity.id
_entity.type
_entity.pdbx_description
1 polymer ?
#
loop_
_entity_poly.entity_id
_entity_poly.type
_entity_poly.pdbx_seq_one_letter_code
_entity_poly.pdbx_strand_id
1 'polypeptide(L)'
;MSDGDSAGDLGVPPLDSVWALARVSGPSMAPTVASGDRLLVRRVRPGAVRDGDVVLARFPSRPELLVVKRVHHAVDGGHWVQGDNPFVTDDSRAFGPAVVVGRVVARLWPRPGRLPLPPGS
;
A
#
# COMPACT_ATOMS: atom_id res chain seq x y z
N MET A 1 -13.22 -22.25 -12.51
CA MET A 1 -12.31 -22.18 -11.36
C MET A 1 -12.22 -20.72 -10.99
N SER A 2 -12.73 -20.38 -9.81
CA SER A 2 -13.21 -19.04 -9.47
C SER A 2 -12.08 -18.16 -8.96
N ASP A 3 -11.54 -17.29 -9.81
CA ASP A 3 -10.68 -16.16 -9.41
C ASP A 3 -11.54 -14.98 -8.90
N GLY A 4 -12.45 -15.28 -7.98
CA GLY A 4 -13.40 -14.36 -7.39
C GLY A 4 -12.86 -13.77 -6.10
N ASP A 5 -12.31 -12.57 -6.19
CA ASP A 5 -12.28 -11.53 -5.16
C ASP A 5 -12.02 -11.96 -3.69
N SER A 6 -10.86 -12.56 -3.41
CA SER A 6 -10.41 -12.81 -2.02
C SER A 6 -10.34 -11.54 -1.15
N ALA A 7 -10.35 -10.34 -1.75
CA ALA A 7 -10.45 -9.08 -1.03
C ALA A 7 -11.89 -8.80 -0.55
N GLY A 8 -12.89 -9.11 -1.39
CA GLY A 8 -14.30 -9.04 -1.05
C GLY A 8 -14.68 -10.01 0.07
N ASP A 9 -14.13 -11.23 0.06
CA ASP A 9 -14.36 -12.23 1.11
C ASP A 9 -13.79 -11.81 2.48
N LEU A 10 -12.78 -10.93 2.50
CA LEU A 10 -12.19 -10.37 3.71
C LEU A 10 -12.86 -9.08 4.18
N GLY A 11 -13.96 -8.66 3.54
CA GLY A 11 -14.68 -7.43 3.87
C GLY A 11 -13.89 -6.16 3.58
N VAL A 12 -12.90 -6.21 2.69
CA VAL A 12 -12.06 -5.06 2.35
C VAL A 12 -12.58 -4.39 1.06
N PRO A 13 -13.08 -3.15 1.15
CA PRO A 13 -13.59 -2.48 -0.04
C PRO A 13 -12.46 -2.10 -1.02
N PRO A 14 -12.64 -2.35 -2.32
CA PRO A 14 -11.68 -1.93 -3.34
C PRO A 14 -11.71 -0.40 -3.54
N LEU A 15 -10.85 0.11 -4.43
CA LEU A 15 -10.97 1.49 -4.91
C LEU A 15 -12.14 1.62 -5.90
N ASP A 16 -12.92 2.69 -5.77
CA ASP A 16 -14.07 2.98 -6.65
C ASP A 16 -13.68 3.28 -8.10
N SER A 17 -12.44 3.74 -8.31
CA SER A 17 -11.90 4.12 -9.61
C SER A 17 -10.59 3.38 -9.92
N VAL A 18 -10.26 3.29 -11.21
CA VAL A 18 -8.97 2.72 -11.67
C VAL A 18 -7.78 3.56 -11.18
N TRP A 19 -7.99 4.86 -11.04
CA TRP A 19 -6.98 5.81 -10.57
C TRP A 19 -7.46 6.53 -9.33
N ALA A 20 -6.59 6.66 -8.33
CA ALA A 20 -6.85 7.42 -7.12
C ALA A 20 -5.67 8.34 -6.79
N LEU A 21 -5.97 9.44 -6.10
CA LEU A 21 -4.98 10.33 -5.52
C LEU A 21 -4.93 10.09 -4.02
N ALA A 22 -3.76 9.70 -3.51
CA ALA A 22 -3.54 9.54 -2.08
C ALA A 22 -2.69 10.69 -1.55
N ARG A 23 -3.13 11.35 -0.47
CA ARG A 23 -2.30 12.27 0.30
C ARG A 23 -1.67 11.50 1.45
N VAL A 24 -0.35 11.55 1.55
CA VAL A 24 0.38 10.87 2.64
C VAL A 24 0.15 11.60 3.95
N SER A 25 -0.17 10.82 4.99
CA SER A 25 -0.27 11.29 6.37
C SER A 25 0.64 10.45 7.27
N GLY A 26 1.43 11.12 8.10
CA GLY A 26 2.36 10.51 9.02
C GLY A 26 3.70 10.07 8.39
N PRO A 27 4.69 9.73 9.23
CA PRO A 27 6.07 9.53 8.79
C PRO A 27 6.41 8.07 8.43
N SER A 28 5.43 7.18 8.33
CA SER A 28 5.69 5.73 8.25
C SER A 28 6.45 5.29 7.00
N MET A 29 6.38 6.06 5.92
CA MET A 29 7.07 5.78 4.67
C MET A 29 8.27 6.70 4.41
N ALA A 30 8.70 7.47 5.42
CA ALA A 30 9.93 8.23 5.30
C ALA A 30 11.14 7.27 5.26
N PRO A 31 12.18 7.53 4.43
CA PRO A 31 12.38 8.73 3.61
C PRO A 31 11.72 8.68 2.21
N THR A 32 11.16 7.54 1.79
CA THR A 32 10.61 7.33 0.45
C THR A 32 9.52 8.31 0.07
N VAL A 33 8.57 8.57 0.98
CA VAL A 33 7.56 9.63 0.88
C VAL A 33 7.38 10.30 2.24
N ALA A 34 7.02 11.58 2.22
CA ALA A 34 6.82 12.41 3.39
C ALA A 34 5.34 12.79 3.55
N SER A 35 4.94 13.11 4.79
CA SER A 35 3.63 13.71 5.06
C SER A 35 3.35 14.88 4.12
N GLY A 36 2.18 14.90 3.50
CA GLY A 36 1.77 15.93 2.54
C GLY A 36 2.05 15.61 1.08
N ASP A 37 2.87 14.59 0.77
CA ASP A 37 3.04 14.11 -0.60
C ASP A 37 1.71 13.70 -1.21
N ARG A 38 1.56 13.94 -2.52
CA ARG A 38 0.42 13.47 -3.32
C ARG A 38 0.88 12.37 -4.25
N LEU A 39 0.28 11.21 -4.12
CA LEU A 39 0.66 9.99 -4.84
C LEU A 39 -0.41 9.61 -5.84
N LEU A 40 0.01 9.24 -7.05
CA LEU A 40 -0.86 8.62 -8.03
C LEU A 40 -0.91 7.12 -7.77
N VAL A 41 -2.10 6.60 -7.54
CA VAL A 41 -2.35 5.19 -7.24
C VAL A 41 -3.16 4.58 -8.39
N ARG A 42 -2.71 3.43 -8.89
CA ARG A 42 -3.46 2.62 -9.85
C ARG A 42 -4.08 1.43 -9.13
N ARG A 43 -5.38 1.21 -9.25
CA ARG A 43 -6.03 -0.03 -8.80
C ARG A 43 -5.37 -1.21 -9.50
N VAL A 44 -5.03 -2.25 -8.73
CA VAL A 44 -4.40 -3.47 -9.23
C VAL A 44 -5.10 -4.69 -8.67
N ARG A 45 -5.00 -5.82 -9.37
CA ARG A 45 -5.36 -7.12 -8.82
C ARG A 45 -4.25 -7.54 -7.83
N PRO A 46 -4.56 -8.30 -6.76
CA PRO A 46 -3.57 -8.71 -5.76
C PRO A 46 -2.31 -9.36 -6.36
N GLY A 47 -2.45 -10.26 -7.34
CA GLY A 47 -1.31 -10.94 -7.98
C GLY A 47 -0.44 -10.07 -8.92
N ALA A 48 -0.76 -8.80 -9.11
CA ALA A 48 0.04 -7.87 -9.94
C ALA A 48 1.04 -7.03 -9.13
N VAL A 49 1.09 -7.26 -7.81
CA VAL A 49 1.94 -6.56 -6.85
C VAL A 49 3.22 -7.36 -6.61
N ARG A 50 4.36 -6.68 -6.51
CA ARG A 50 5.66 -7.31 -6.30
C ARG A 50 6.32 -6.81 -5.02
N ASP A 51 7.28 -7.59 -4.53
CA ASP A 51 8.15 -7.20 -3.43
C ASP A 51 8.85 -5.87 -3.77
N GLY A 52 8.86 -4.97 -2.79
CA GLY A 52 9.36 -3.61 -2.95
C GLY A 52 8.34 -2.62 -3.53
N ASP A 53 7.18 -3.03 -4.04
CA ASP A 53 6.15 -2.09 -4.49
C ASP A 53 5.63 -1.26 -3.30
N VAL A 54 5.47 0.06 -3.52
CA VAL A 54 4.73 0.92 -2.61
C VAL A 54 3.25 0.85 -2.97
N VAL A 55 2.42 0.54 -1.99
CA VAL A 55 1.01 0.21 -2.19
C VAL A 55 0.11 1.04 -1.31
N LEU A 56 -1.12 1.23 -1.78
CA LEU A 56 -2.25 1.62 -0.98
C LEU A 56 -2.97 0.33 -0.57
N ALA A 57 -3.15 0.12 0.73
CA ALA A 57 -3.69 -1.11 1.29
C ALA A 57 -4.65 -0.83 2.46
N ARG A 58 -5.36 -1.86 2.87
CA ARG A 58 -6.23 -1.88 4.05
C ARG A 58 -5.91 -3.12 4.87
N PHE A 59 -5.99 -3.01 6.19
CA PHE A 59 -5.92 -4.17 7.07
C PHE A 59 -7.33 -4.72 7.30
N PRO A 60 -7.57 -6.04 7.26
CA PRO A 60 -8.88 -6.60 7.57
C PRO A 60 -9.41 -6.21 8.96
N SER A 61 -8.51 -5.98 9.93
CA SER A 61 -8.86 -5.49 11.28
C SER A 61 -9.26 -4.00 11.32
N ARG A 62 -8.97 -3.24 10.26
CA ARG A 62 -9.32 -1.82 10.09
C ARG A 62 -9.70 -1.55 8.63
N PRO A 63 -10.81 -2.14 8.13
CA PRO A 63 -11.13 -2.15 6.71
C PRO A 63 -11.37 -0.74 6.15
N GLU A 64 -11.78 0.21 6.98
CA GLU A 64 -12.02 1.60 6.57
C GLU A 64 -10.76 2.45 6.44
N LEU A 65 -9.63 2.02 7.03
CA LEU A 65 -8.39 2.78 7.03
C LEU A 65 -7.49 2.43 5.84
N LEU A 66 -7.27 3.42 4.97
CA LEU A 66 -6.26 3.33 3.91
C LEU A 66 -4.88 3.65 4.44
N VAL A 67 -3.91 2.79 4.16
CA VAL A 67 -2.50 2.97 4.52
C VAL A 67 -1.61 2.91 3.29
N VAL A 68 -0.54 3.70 3.30
CA VAL A 68 0.55 3.61 2.31
C VAL A 68 1.71 2.87 2.96
N LYS A 69 2.11 1.74 2.37
CA LYS A 69 3.18 0.85 2.89
C LYS A 69 4.00 0.27 1.74
N ARG A 70 5.14 -0.34 2.05
CA ARG A 70 5.93 -1.14 1.11
C ARG A 70 5.64 -2.63 1.29
N VAL A 71 5.51 -3.33 0.18
CA VAL A 71 5.34 -4.79 0.16
C VAL A 71 6.69 -5.45 0.42
N HIS A 72 6.72 -6.39 1.37
CA HIS A 72 7.88 -7.24 1.61
C HIS A 72 7.76 -8.59 0.91
N HIS A 73 6.60 -9.24 1.04
CA HIS A 73 6.31 -10.52 0.41
C HIS A 73 4.80 -10.79 0.41
N ALA A 74 4.35 -11.65 -0.50
CA ALA A 74 2.99 -12.19 -0.49
C ALA A 74 2.82 -13.22 0.65
N VAL A 75 1.61 -13.27 1.22
CA VAL A 75 1.21 -14.21 2.28
C VAL A 75 -0.24 -14.65 2.05
N ASP A 76 -0.69 -15.69 2.74
CA ASP A 76 -2.09 -16.09 2.69
C ASP A 76 -3.00 -14.93 3.12
N GLY A 77 -4.02 -14.65 2.29
CA GLY A 77 -4.95 -13.55 2.52
C GLY A 77 -4.45 -12.15 2.13
N GLY A 78 -3.22 -11.99 1.60
CA GLY A 78 -2.77 -10.69 1.10
C GLY A 78 -1.25 -10.53 1.00
N HIS A 79 -0.74 -9.45 1.58
CA HIS A 79 0.68 -9.12 1.56
C HIS A 79 1.16 -8.70 2.95
N TRP A 80 2.38 -9.09 3.29
CA TRP A 80 3.09 -8.50 4.42
C TRP A 80 3.66 -7.15 4.00
N VAL A 81 3.20 -6.08 4.64
CA VAL A 81 3.57 -4.70 4.30
C VAL A 81 4.18 -3.99 5.50
N GLN A 82 5.23 -3.21 5.28
CA GLN A 82 5.86 -2.42 6.35
C GLN A 82 6.10 -0.98 5.89
N GLY A 83 6.24 -0.10 6.87
CA GLY A 83 6.73 1.25 6.63
C GLY A 83 8.23 1.27 6.39
N ASP A 84 8.72 2.15 5.53
CA ASP A 84 10.16 2.39 5.33
C ASP A 84 10.81 3.07 6.55
N ASN A 85 10.01 3.66 7.44
CA ASN A 85 10.46 4.21 8.71
C ASN A 85 10.36 3.15 9.83
N PRO A 86 11.49 2.61 10.32
CA PRO A 86 11.48 1.49 11.27
C PRO A 86 10.91 1.87 12.64
N PHE A 87 10.86 3.16 12.98
CA PHE A 87 10.35 3.67 14.25
C PHE A 87 8.81 3.76 14.30
N VAL A 88 8.12 3.52 13.19
CA VAL A 88 6.66 3.48 13.13
C VAL A 88 6.19 2.06 12.84
N THR A 89 5.46 1.45 13.78
CA THR A 89 5.07 0.04 13.73
C THR A 89 3.59 -0.20 13.39
N ASP A 90 2.87 0.83 12.94
CA ASP A 90 1.49 0.73 12.47
C ASP A 90 1.47 0.10 11.05
N ASP A 91 1.83 -1.19 10.98
CA ASP A 91 1.93 -2.00 9.76
C ASP A 91 1.68 -3.50 10.04
N SER A 92 2.10 -4.40 9.14
CA SER A 92 1.83 -5.84 9.30
C SER A 92 2.40 -6.45 10.58
N ARG A 93 3.42 -5.84 11.20
CA ARG A 93 3.91 -6.29 12.52
C ARG A 93 2.86 -6.16 13.61
N ALA A 94 1.93 -5.20 13.48
CA ALA A 94 0.86 -4.95 14.44
C ALA A 94 -0.50 -5.53 14.00
N PHE A 95 -0.79 -5.57 12.70
CA PHE A 95 -2.12 -5.93 12.19
C PHE A 95 -2.17 -7.19 11.32
N GLY A 96 -1.02 -7.82 11.06
CA GLY A 96 -0.93 -8.97 10.16
C GLY A 96 -1.03 -8.59 8.68
N PRO A 97 -1.45 -9.53 7.81
CA PRO A 97 -1.54 -9.30 6.37
C PRO A 97 -2.44 -8.11 5.99
N ALA A 98 -2.02 -7.36 4.97
CA ALA A 98 -2.81 -6.31 4.37
C ALA A 98 -3.35 -6.72 3.00
N VAL A 99 -4.56 -6.27 2.68
CA VAL A 99 -5.15 -6.41 1.36
C VAL A 99 -4.79 -5.17 0.54
N VAL A 100 -4.06 -5.38 -0.55
CA VAL A 100 -3.66 -4.30 -1.46
C VAL A 100 -4.83 -3.90 -2.34
N VAL A 101 -5.17 -2.61 -2.33
CA VAL A 101 -6.24 -2.05 -3.17
C VAL A 101 -5.70 -1.26 -4.37
N GLY A 102 -4.43 -0.85 -4.32
CA GLY A 102 -3.77 -0.15 -5.42
C GLY A 102 -2.27 -0.07 -5.27
N ARG A 103 -1.55 0.10 -6.38
CA ARG A 103 -0.11 0.35 -6.40
C ARG A 103 0.17 1.83 -6.64
N VAL A 104 1.09 2.41 -5.88
CA VAL A 104 1.60 3.75 -6.13
C VAL A 104 2.52 3.70 -7.35
N VAL A 105 2.22 4.53 -8.36
CA VAL A 105 3.01 4.56 -9.61
C VAL A 105 3.91 5.79 -9.73
N ALA A 106 3.57 6.88 -9.06
CA ALA A 106 4.33 8.13 -9.08
C ALA A 106 3.97 9.03 -7.90
N ARG A 107 4.91 9.90 -7.52
CA ARG A 107 4.62 11.13 -6.79
C ARG A 107 4.18 12.19 -7.79
N LEU A 108 3.10 12.91 -7.49
CA LEU A 108 2.61 14.05 -8.27
C LEU A 108 3.02 15.40 -7.68
N TRP A 109 3.25 15.46 -6.37
CA TRP A 109 3.64 16.69 -5.68
C TRP A 109 4.37 16.36 -4.36
N PRO A 110 5.38 17.15 -3.91
CA PRO A 110 5.92 18.37 -4.51
C PRO A 110 6.97 18.14 -5.59
N ARG A 111 7.50 16.93 -5.70
CA ARG A 111 8.52 16.55 -6.69
C ARG A 111 7.95 15.45 -7.59
N PRO A 112 7.33 15.81 -8.74
CA PRO A 112 6.75 14.82 -9.64
C PRO A 112 7.80 13.83 -10.13
N GLY A 113 7.46 12.54 -10.13
CA GLY A 113 8.37 11.50 -10.60
C GLY A 113 8.09 10.12 -10.02
N ARG A 114 8.92 9.15 -10.38
CA ARG A 114 8.89 7.81 -9.77
C ARG A 114 9.34 7.90 -8.32
N LEU A 115 8.84 6.99 -7.49
CA LEU A 115 9.35 6.83 -6.14
C LEU A 115 10.76 6.25 -6.17
N PRO A 116 11.63 6.62 -5.20
CA PRO A 116 12.94 6.01 -5.07
C PRO A 116 12.82 4.51 -4.76
N LEU A 117 13.92 3.79 -5.01
CA LEU A 117 14.07 2.39 -4.62
C LEU A 117 13.95 2.23 -3.10
N PRO A 118 13.68 1.00 -2.61
CA PRO A 118 13.68 0.72 -1.17
C PRO A 118 14.97 1.22 -0.50
N PRO A 119 14.89 1.83 0.70
CA PRO A 119 16.10 2.16 1.44
C PRO A 119 16.97 0.93 1.68
N GLY A 120 18.26 1.02 1.39
CA GLY A 120 19.22 -0.07 1.63
C GLY A 120 19.28 -1.17 0.55
N SER A 121 18.65 -0.95 -0.63
CA SER A 121 18.87 -1.75 -1.84
C SER A 121 20.23 -1.52 -2.48
#